data_AF-A0A067EYM1-F1
#
_entry.id   AF-A0A067EYM1-F1
#
_cell.length_a   1.000
_cell.length_b   1.000
_cell.length_c   1.000
_cell.angle_alpha   90.00
_cell.angle_beta   90.00
_cell.angle_gamma   90.00
#
_symmetry.space_group_name_H-M   'P 1'
#
loop_
_entity.id
_entity.type
_entity.pdbx_description
1 polymer ?
#
loop_
_entity_poly.entity_id
_entity_poly.type
_entity_poly.pdbx_seq_one_letter_code
_entity_poly.pdbx_strand_id
1 'polypeptide(L)'
;MALSSSMLNGERGVVVLIVCRVLYSLPLSLLCPGLNLAILSLFALFLDIRLDDSAALSRFKTRPGASSGILLGAVTLPTVMISKLIQLTRAYSLQQIELQELEHMTMQYWATSASCFGVLIFLCLVVLSTPNTKRFPRSFSVWDATLSIFCVASYAVTCCVSLAAISHTGSNTVLKLMWELYHGLVAVMLIQRLLDKFPSCASIGELLLVTVGLVLYFGDMLACTIAKVSGSLISTELVYIKYGIRRSEISIIIQGVVLGLLLFPLLLKYALHLSEGYFNKRYSEARRSNEIRTSLLFFSSLGFILVVIIPSWMQIVQDFHVHPLL
;
A
#
# COMPACT_ATOMS: atom_id res chain seq x y z
N MET A 1 35.97 18.58 -2.21
CA MET A 1 35.49 17.76 -3.35
C MET A 1 34.97 16.36 -2.94
N ALA A 2 34.81 16.07 -1.63
CA ALA A 2 34.35 14.77 -1.11
C ALA A 2 32.90 14.79 -0.54
N LEU A 3 32.14 15.87 -0.74
CA LEU A 3 30.76 16.00 -0.25
C LEU A 3 29.71 15.48 -1.26
N SER A 4 30.08 15.38 -2.55
CA SER A 4 29.16 14.98 -3.63
C SER A 4 29.03 13.46 -3.78
N SER A 5 30.00 12.68 -3.30
CA SER A 5 29.99 11.21 -3.39
C SER A 5 29.06 10.53 -2.37
N SER A 6 28.51 11.28 -1.40
CA SER A 6 27.62 10.75 -0.35
C SER A 6 26.13 10.85 -0.70
N MET A 7 25.72 11.76 -1.60
CA MET A 7 24.29 11.99 -1.87
C MET A 7 23.71 11.03 -2.91
N LEU A 8 24.50 10.63 -3.92
CA LEU A 8 24.05 9.82 -5.05
C LEU A 8 24.73 8.44 -5.06
N ASN A 9 24.14 7.48 -4.34
CA ASN A 9 24.50 6.07 -4.49
C ASN A 9 24.09 5.57 -5.89
N GLY A 10 24.76 4.54 -6.41
CA GLY A 10 24.43 3.93 -7.71
C GLY A 10 22.96 3.51 -7.81
N GLU A 11 22.40 2.96 -6.73
CA GLU A 11 20.96 2.65 -6.61
C GLU A 11 20.09 3.90 -6.85
N ARG A 12 20.37 4.99 -6.13
CA ARG A 12 19.61 6.25 -6.24
C ARG A 12 19.72 6.85 -7.63
N GLY A 13 20.92 6.82 -8.23
CA GLY A 13 21.16 7.30 -9.58
C GLY A 13 20.31 6.55 -10.62
N VAL A 14 20.29 5.21 -10.56
CA VAL A 14 19.48 4.39 -11.48
C VAL A 14 17.99 4.69 -11.33
N VAL A 15 17.50 4.80 -10.09
CA VAL A 15 16.08 5.11 -9.84
C VAL A 15 15.69 6.47 -10.41
N VAL A 16 16.50 7.51 -10.15
CA VAL A 16 16.26 8.85 -10.70
C VAL A 16 16.26 8.84 -12.24
N LEU A 17 17.19 8.13 -12.87
CA LEU A 17 17.23 8.01 -14.34
C LEU A 17 15.95 7.35 -14.90
N ILE A 18 15.46 6.30 -14.26
CA ILE A 18 14.21 5.63 -14.65
C ILE A 18 13.03 6.58 -14.51
N VAL A 19 12.89 7.25 -13.36
CA VAL A 19 11.80 8.22 -13.12
C VAL A 19 11.86 9.35 -14.16
N CYS A 20 13.03 9.95 -14.40
CA CYS A 20 13.21 10.99 -15.41
C CYS A 20 12.80 10.51 -16.82
N ARG A 21 13.15 9.29 -17.21
CA ARG A 21 12.76 8.72 -18.52
C ARG A 21 11.25 8.55 -18.65
N VAL A 22 10.59 8.12 -17.59
CA VAL A 22 9.14 7.96 -17.55
C VAL A 22 8.46 9.34 -17.59
N LEU A 23 8.95 10.31 -16.82
CA LEU A 23 8.45 11.69 -16.84
C LEU A 23 8.60 12.34 -18.21
N TYR A 24 9.72 12.11 -18.90
CA TYR A 24 9.95 12.62 -20.26
C TYR A 24 8.98 12.02 -21.29
N SER A 25 8.44 10.82 -21.01
CA SER A 25 7.52 10.11 -21.91
C SER A 25 6.04 10.48 -21.70
N LEU A 26 5.75 11.42 -20.79
CA LEU A 26 4.39 11.76 -20.40
C LEU A 26 3.63 12.56 -21.48
N PRO A 27 2.39 12.18 -21.82
CA PRO A 27 1.47 13.07 -22.52
C PRO A 27 0.99 14.19 -21.58
N LEU A 28 0.60 15.33 -22.16
CA LEU A 28 0.07 16.50 -21.42
C LEU A 28 -1.14 16.17 -20.53
N SER A 29 -1.97 15.20 -20.94
CA SER A 29 -3.12 14.74 -20.16
C SER A 29 -2.74 14.12 -18.81
N LEU A 30 -1.51 13.62 -18.66
CA LEU A 30 -0.99 12.99 -17.44
C LEU A 30 -0.04 13.91 -16.65
N LEU A 31 -0.10 15.23 -16.88
CA LEU A 31 0.78 16.19 -16.20
C LEU A 31 0.64 16.15 -14.67
N CYS A 32 -0.59 16.09 -14.14
CA CYS A 32 -0.82 16.04 -12.69
C CYS A 32 -0.25 14.76 -12.05
N PRO A 33 -0.55 13.54 -12.58
CA PRO A 33 0.16 12.32 -12.17
C PRO A 33 1.68 12.44 -12.28
N GLY A 34 2.20 13.02 -13.36
CA GLY A 34 3.65 13.19 -13.55
C GLY A 34 4.31 14.08 -12.50
N LEU A 35 3.72 15.24 -12.22
CA LEU A 35 4.18 16.15 -11.17
C LEU A 35 4.12 15.48 -9.80
N ASN A 36 3.06 14.71 -9.54
CA ASN A 36 2.89 13.97 -8.31
C ASN A 36 4.00 12.91 -8.12
N LEU A 37 4.35 12.17 -9.17
CA LEU A 37 5.47 11.22 -9.16
C LEU A 37 6.81 11.94 -8.91
N ALA A 38 7.03 13.10 -9.52
CA ALA A 38 8.23 13.90 -9.30
C ALA A 38 8.36 14.38 -7.85
N ILE A 39 7.26 14.87 -7.26
CA ILE A 39 7.19 15.28 -5.85
C ILE A 39 7.45 14.08 -4.94
N LEU A 40 6.80 12.94 -5.21
CA LEU A 40 6.99 11.71 -4.45
C LEU A 40 8.45 11.23 -4.51
N SER A 41 9.07 11.25 -5.69
CA SER A 41 10.47 10.89 -5.87
C SER A 41 11.43 11.84 -5.14
N LEU A 42 11.15 13.16 -5.15
CA LEU A 42 11.95 14.14 -4.43
C LEU A 42 11.85 13.92 -2.92
N PHE A 43 10.63 13.70 -2.41
CA PHE A 43 10.39 13.48 -0.99
C PHE A 43 11.02 12.17 -0.51
N ALA A 44 10.90 11.11 -1.30
CA ALA A 44 11.52 9.82 -1.00
C ALA A 44 13.05 9.90 -1.03
N LEU A 45 13.64 10.58 -2.02
CA LEU A 45 15.09 10.79 -2.09
C LEU A 45 15.60 11.58 -0.88
N PHE A 46 14.89 12.65 -0.50
CA PHE A 46 15.22 13.43 0.69
C PHE A 46 15.21 12.59 1.96
N LEU A 47 14.16 11.78 2.16
CA LEU A 47 14.04 10.91 3.33
C LEU A 47 15.07 9.78 3.33
N ASP A 48 15.35 9.18 2.17
CA ASP A 48 16.35 8.13 2.03
C ASP A 48 17.74 8.62 2.46
N ILE A 49 18.16 9.81 1.98
CA ILE A 49 19.42 10.45 2.41
C ILE A 49 19.40 10.74 3.92
N ARG A 50 18.29 11.26 4.45
CA ARG A 50 18.18 11.63 5.87
C ARG A 50 18.20 10.42 6.80
N LEU A 51 17.56 9.31 6.43
CA LEU A 51 17.48 8.14 7.28
C LEU A 51 18.84 7.43 7.40
N ASP A 52 19.63 7.39 6.32
CA ASP A 52 20.99 6.83 6.33
C ASP A 52 21.91 7.56 7.34
N ASP A 53 21.75 8.88 7.49
CA ASP A 53 22.54 9.71 8.41
C ASP A 53 21.98 9.71 9.85
N SER A 54 20.80 9.14 10.08
CA SER A 54 20.06 9.29 11.35
C SER A 54 20.22 8.11 12.30
N ALA A 55 20.25 8.39 13.61
CA ALA A 55 20.08 7.36 14.63
C ALA A 55 18.68 6.72 14.61
N ALA A 56 17.70 7.28 13.88
CA ALA A 56 16.36 6.73 13.77
C ALA A 56 16.35 5.37 13.04
N LEU A 57 17.33 5.11 12.17
CA LEU A 57 17.51 3.81 11.53
C LEU A 57 17.69 2.68 12.56
N SER A 58 18.33 2.97 13.71
CA SER A 58 18.51 1.99 14.79
C SER A 58 17.19 1.58 15.44
N ARG A 59 16.13 2.41 15.38
CA ARG A 59 14.79 2.05 15.88
C ARG A 59 14.12 1.00 15.01
N PHE A 60 14.39 1.02 13.70
CA PHE A 60 13.73 0.13 12.74
C PHE A 60 14.37 -1.26 12.63
N LYS A 61 15.44 -1.55 13.43
CA LYS A 61 16.17 -2.82 13.44
C LYS A 61 16.32 -3.42 12.05
N THR A 62 16.65 -2.61 11.04
CA THR A 62 16.71 -3.06 9.65
C THR A 62 17.89 -4.00 9.44
N ARG A 63 17.90 -4.75 8.33
CA ARG A 63 19.01 -5.64 7.98
C ARG A 63 20.33 -4.85 7.94
N PRO A 64 21.34 -5.21 8.76
CA PRO A 64 22.61 -4.48 8.79
C PRO A 64 23.35 -4.61 7.45
N GLY A 65 23.86 -3.49 6.95
CA GLY A 65 24.64 -3.41 5.70
C GLY A 65 23.84 -3.23 4.41
N ALA A 66 22.51 -3.10 4.49
CA ALA A 66 21.66 -2.78 3.33
C ALA A 66 21.30 -1.29 3.29
N SER A 67 21.22 -0.72 2.08
CA SER A 67 20.62 0.59 1.81
C SER A 67 19.18 0.64 2.34
N SER A 68 18.71 1.81 2.79
CA SER A 68 17.33 1.97 3.28
C SER A 68 16.29 1.55 2.22
N GLY A 69 16.63 1.73 0.93
CA GLY A 69 15.81 1.39 -0.23
C GLY A 69 14.54 2.23 -0.35
N ILE A 70 14.39 3.30 0.44
CA ILE A 70 13.14 4.07 0.55
C ILE A 70 12.77 4.70 -0.79
N LEU A 71 13.75 5.30 -1.48
CA LEU A 71 13.51 5.88 -2.80
C LEU A 71 13.00 4.83 -3.78
N LEU A 72 13.71 3.69 -3.88
CA LEU A 72 13.34 2.59 -4.76
C LEU A 72 11.94 2.07 -4.43
N GLY A 73 11.66 1.73 -3.17
CA GLY A 73 10.38 1.20 -2.73
C GLY A 73 9.21 2.16 -2.97
N ALA A 74 9.41 3.46 -2.71
CA ALA A 74 8.36 4.47 -2.82
C ALA A 74 7.97 4.76 -4.27
N VAL A 75 8.92 4.78 -5.20
CA VAL A 75 8.65 5.19 -6.59
C VAL A 75 8.38 4.03 -7.53
N THR A 76 8.80 2.80 -7.20
CA THR A 76 8.69 1.64 -8.12
C THR A 76 7.25 1.43 -8.59
N LEU A 77 6.32 1.24 -7.66
CA LEU A 77 4.93 0.92 -8.02
C LEU A 77 4.21 2.11 -8.67
N PRO A 78 4.29 3.36 -8.14
CA PRO A 78 3.78 4.54 -8.85
C PRO A 78 4.33 4.71 -10.27
N THR A 79 5.62 4.43 -10.49
CA THR A 79 6.27 4.54 -11.80
C THR A 79 5.76 3.48 -12.77
N VAL A 80 5.53 2.25 -12.29
CA VAL A 80 4.90 1.18 -13.09
C VAL A 80 3.47 1.58 -13.47
N MET A 81 2.70 2.10 -12.51
CA MET A 81 1.31 2.53 -12.75
C MET A 81 1.23 3.68 -13.75
N ILE A 82 2.10 4.69 -13.64
CA ILE A 82 2.13 5.80 -14.58
C ILE A 82 2.58 5.34 -15.98
N SER A 83 3.52 4.39 -16.06
CA SER A 83 3.97 3.82 -17.34
C SER A 83 2.84 3.07 -18.04
N LYS A 84 2.03 2.32 -17.26
CA LYS A 84 0.83 1.67 -17.77
C LYS A 84 -0.23 2.70 -18.18
N LEU A 85 -0.42 3.78 -17.43
CA LEU A 85 -1.31 4.88 -17.82
C LEU A 85 -0.88 5.55 -19.13
N ILE A 86 0.42 5.75 -19.36
CA ILE A 86 0.94 6.27 -20.63
C ILE A 86 0.56 5.34 -21.79
N GLN A 87 0.73 4.03 -21.61
CA GLN A 87 0.36 3.02 -22.63
C GLN A 87 -1.15 3.03 -22.89
N LEU A 88 -1.97 3.02 -21.84
CA LEU A 88 -3.44 3.04 -21.96
C LEU A 88 -3.95 4.34 -22.57
N THR A 89 -3.35 5.48 -22.25
CA THR A 89 -3.71 6.77 -22.86
C THR A 89 -3.47 6.74 -24.37
N ARG A 90 -2.36 6.14 -24.82
CA ARG A 90 -2.07 5.97 -26.25
C ARG A 90 -3.06 5.01 -26.91
N ALA A 91 -3.35 3.88 -26.29
CA ALA A 91 -4.31 2.91 -26.84
C ALA A 91 -5.77 3.44 -26.85
N TYR A 92 -6.15 4.25 -25.86
CA TYR A 92 -7.42 4.98 -25.85
C TYR A 92 -7.51 5.98 -27.01
N SER A 93 -6.44 6.71 -27.31
CA SER A 93 -6.40 7.62 -28.47
C SER A 93 -6.57 6.90 -29.81
N LEU A 94 -6.21 5.62 -29.86
CA LEU A 94 -6.40 4.73 -31.01
C LEU A 94 -7.76 4.01 -31.02
N GLN A 95 -8.67 4.36 -30.09
CA GLN A 95 -9.99 3.74 -29.90
C GLN A 95 -9.94 2.22 -29.62
N GLN A 96 -8.83 1.72 -29.09
CA GLN A 96 -8.64 0.30 -28.81
C GLN A 96 -9.09 -0.10 -27.39
N ILE A 97 -9.37 0.88 -26.53
CA ILE A 97 -9.64 0.69 -25.10
C ILE A 97 -10.80 1.56 -24.64
N GLU A 98 -11.59 1.05 -23.70
CA GLU A 98 -12.71 1.77 -23.09
C GLU A 98 -12.23 2.81 -22.07
N LEU A 99 -12.94 3.95 -21.99
CA LEU A 99 -12.65 5.03 -21.03
C LEU A 99 -12.64 4.53 -19.57
N GLN A 100 -13.45 3.51 -19.27
CA GLN A 100 -13.56 2.92 -17.94
C GLN A 100 -12.27 2.28 -17.44
N GLU A 101 -11.52 1.60 -18.31
CA GLU A 101 -10.24 0.98 -17.94
C GLU A 101 -9.20 2.05 -17.61
N LEU A 102 -9.21 3.17 -18.35
CA LEU A 102 -8.33 4.31 -18.10
C LEU A 102 -8.66 4.99 -16.77
N GLU A 103 -9.94 5.20 -16.45
CA GLU A 103 -10.37 5.75 -15.16
C GLU A 103 -10.00 4.85 -14.00
N HIS A 104 -10.21 3.53 -14.12
CA HIS A 104 -9.84 2.56 -13.09
C HIS A 104 -8.33 2.58 -12.81
N MET A 105 -7.52 2.55 -13.85
CA MET A 105 -6.06 2.60 -13.73
C MET A 105 -5.58 3.94 -13.16
N THR A 106 -6.29 5.03 -13.42
CA THR A 106 -6.01 6.33 -12.82
C THR A 106 -6.27 6.31 -11.32
N MET A 107 -7.38 5.72 -10.89
CA MET A 107 -7.67 5.53 -9.46
C MET A 107 -6.64 4.62 -8.77
N GLN A 108 -6.19 3.54 -9.43
CA GLN A 108 -5.13 2.68 -8.91
C GLN A 108 -3.80 3.44 -8.76
N TYR A 109 -3.44 4.29 -9.73
CA TYR A 109 -2.27 5.15 -9.60
C TYR A 109 -2.34 6.05 -8.37
N TRP A 110 -3.47 6.73 -8.16
CA TRP A 110 -3.63 7.62 -7.01
C TRP A 110 -3.64 6.88 -5.67
N ALA A 111 -4.31 5.73 -5.60
CA ALA A 111 -4.26 4.87 -4.41
C ALA A 111 -2.83 4.39 -4.12
N THR A 112 -2.06 4.04 -5.16
CA THR A 112 -0.65 3.66 -5.05
C THR A 112 0.20 4.81 -4.52
N SER A 113 0.06 5.99 -5.14
CA SER A 113 0.83 7.17 -4.76
C SER A 113 0.50 7.62 -3.34
N ALA A 114 -0.78 7.62 -2.94
CA ALA A 114 -1.23 7.98 -1.60
C ALA A 114 -0.71 6.99 -0.54
N SER A 115 -0.68 5.70 -0.87
CA SER A 115 -0.09 4.66 -0.02
C SER A 115 1.40 4.92 0.23
N CYS A 116 2.18 5.18 -0.83
CA CYS A 116 3.59 5.53 -0.70
C CYS A 116 3.79 6.83 0.09
N PHE A 117 3.04 7.88 -0.26
CA PHE A 117 3.17 9.20 0.35
C PHE A 117 2.81 9.19 1.84
N GLY A 118 1.76 8.46 2.23
CA GLY A 118 1.38 8.28 3.64
C GLY A 118 2.50 7.66 4.46
N VAL A 119 3.18 6.63 3.92
CA VAL A 119 4.34 6.02 4.60
C VAL A 119 5.52 7.00 4.68
N LEU A 120 5.79 7.78 3.64
CA LEU A 120 6.84 8.79 3.68
C LEU A 120 6.56 9.87 4.74
N ILE A 121 5.32 10.33 4.89
CA ILE A 121 4.92 11.23 5.98
C ILE A 121 5.20 10.58 7.33
N PHE A 122 4.80 9.32 7.52
CA PHE A 122 5.06 8.58 8.76
C PHE A 122 6.56 8.51 9.07
N LEU A 123 7.39 8.12 8.09
CA LEU A 123 8.84 8.06 8.27
C LEU A 123 9.44 9.44 8.58
N CYS A 124 8.97 10.49 7.90
CA CYS A 124 9.35 11.86 8.18
C CYS A 124 9.06 12.23 9.65
N LEU A 125 7.84 11.96 10.13
CA LEU A 125 7.46 12.21 11.52
C LEU A 125 8.32 11.44 12.52
N VAL A 126 8.69 10.18 12.23
CA VAL A 126 9.58 9.40 13.09
C VAL A 126 10.98 10.01 13.14
N VAL A 127 11.52 10.45 12.01
CA VAL A 127 12.82 11.13 11.93
C VAL A 127 12.79 12.45 12.72
N LEU A 128 11.75 13.28 12.53
CA LEU A 128 11.58 14.54 13.26
C LEU A 128 11.43 14.33 14.78
N SER A 129 10.77 13.26 15.19
CA SER A 129 10.51 12.95 16.61
C SER A 129 11.72 12.34 17.33
N THR A 130 12.83 12.06 16.64
CA THR A 130 14.01 11.43 17.24
C THR A 130 14.98 12.52 17.73
N PRO A 131 15.25 12.63 19.05
CA PRO A 131 16.19 13.62 19.57
C PRO A 131 17.59 13.30 19.07
N ASN A 132 18.15 14.20 18.25
CA ASN A 132 19.45 14.00 17.64
C ASN A 132 20.55 14.22 18.70
N THR A 133 21.30 13.17 19.04
CA THR A 133 22.45 13.27 19.96
C THR A 133 23.63 14.03 19.34
N LYS A 134 23.62 14.22 18.02
CA LYS A 134 24.55 15.08 17.29
C LYS A 134 23.85 16.40 16.96
N ARG A 135 24.30 17.50 17.57
CA ARG A 135 23.83 18.86 17.26
C ARG A 135 24.16 19.19 15.80
N PHE A 136 23.20 19.03 14.90
CA PHE A 136 23.26 19.73 13.62
C PHE A 136 23.02 21.23 13.83
N PRO A 137 23.63 22.12 13.04
CA PRO A 137 23.38 23.55 13.17
C PRO A 137 21.90 23.84 12.91
N ARG A 138 21.28 24.60 13.82
CA ARG A 138 19.84 24.98 13.88
C ARG A 138 19.24 25.47 12.54
N SER A 139 20.08 25.92 11.61
CA SER A 139 19.73 26.32 10.24
C SER A 139 19.22 25.15 9.37
N PHE A 140 19.83 23.97 9.47
CA PHE A 140 19.51 22.82 8.60
C PHE A 140 18.11 22.24 8.88
N SER A 141 17.65 22.31 10.14
CA SER A 141 16.33 21.83 10.57
C SER A 141 15.15 22.60 9.98
N VAL A 142 15.31 23.90 9.68
CA VAL A 142 14.23 24.74 9.15
C VAL A 142 14.01 24.45 7.67
N TRP A 143 15.09 24.30 6.90
CA TRP A 143 15.03 23.93 5.48
C TRP A 143 14.41 22.55 5.28
N ASP A 144 14.70 21.61 6.17
CA ASP A 144 14.13 20.26 6.13
C ASP A 144 12.62 20.24 6.37
N ALA A 145 12.16 20.95 7.40
CA ALA A 145 10.74 21.10 7.66
C ALA A 145 10.03 21.84 6.51
N THR A 146 10.67 22.88 5.96
CA THR A 146 10.13 23.66 4.84
C THR A 146 9.98 22.80 3.59
N LEU A 147 10.99 21.99 3.25
CA LEU A 147 10.95 21.08 2.11
C LEU A 147 9.87 20.01 2.29
N SER A 148 9.76 19.42 3.48
CA SER A 148 8.71 18.44 3.77
C SER A 148 7.31 19.04 3.66
N ILE A 149 7.09 20.23 4.23
CA ILE A 149 5.80 20.93 4.14
C ILE A 149 5.50 21.27 2.68
N PHE A 150 6.49 21.73 1.92
CA PHE A 150 6.35 22.00 0.49
C PHE A 150 5.96 20.75 -0.30
N CYS A 151 6.59 19.59 -0.03
CA CYS A 151 6.24 18.32 -0.66
C CYS A 151 4.79 17.90 -0.31
N VAL A 152 4.36 18.06 0.95
CA VAL A 152 2.99 17.75 1.38
C VAL A 152 1.97 18.69 0.73
N ALA A 153 2.23 19.99 0.73
CA ALA A 153 1.33 20.96 0.12
C ALA A 153 1.22 20.74 -1.40
N SER A 154 2.33 20.54 -2.09
CA SER A 154 2.34 20.30 -3.54
C SER A 154 1.70 18.95 -3.91
N TYR A 155 1.91 17.89 -3.12
CA TYR A 155 1.20 16.62 -3.30
C TYR A 155 -0.31 16.79 -3.16
N ALA A 156 -0.76 17.47 -2.09
CA ALA A 156 -2.19 17.72 -1.86
C ALA A 156 -2.81 18.54 -2.99
N VAL A 157 -2.15 19.60 -3.45
CA VAL A 157 -2.63 20.43 -4.56
C VAL A 157 -2.73 19.62 -5.85
N THR A 158 -1.70 18.85 -6.21
CA THR A 158 -1.73 18.02 -7.44
C THR A 158 -2.82 16.95 -7.40
N CYS A 159 -3.02 16.31 -6.25
CA CYS A 159 -4.11 15.36 -6.02
C CYS A 159 -5.49 16.04 -6.16
N CYS A 160 -5.73 17.15 -5.46
CA CYS A 160 -7.00 17.89 -5.54
C CYS A 160 -7.32 18.36 -6.97
N VAL A 161 -6.35 18.95 -7.67
CA VAL A 161 -6.52 19.42 -9.05
C VAL A 161 -6.83 18.25 -9.98
N SER A 162 -6.09 17.15 -9.89
CA SER A 162 -6.33 15.99 -10.75
C SER A 162 -7.69 15.35 -10.49
N LEU A 163 -8.10 15.20 -9.24
CA LEU A 163 -9.37 14.58 -8.91
C LEU A 163 -10.55 15.47 -9.28
N ALA A 164 -10.42 16.79 -9.08
CA ALA A 164 -11.41 17.76 -9.53
C ALA A 164 -11.60 17.70 -11.05
N ALA A 165 -10.51 17.53 -11.82
CA ALA A 165 -10.57 17.39 -13.27
C ALA A 165 -11.27 16.10 -13.74
N ILE A 166 -11.24 15.02 -12.94
CA ILE A 166 -11.85 13.72 -13.27
C ILE A 166 -13.30 13.61 -12.72
N SER A 167 -13.68 14.44 -11.75
CA SER A 167 -15.01 14.39 -11.14
C SER A 167 -15.97 15.38 -11.79
N HIS A 168 -17.01 14.88 -12.47
CA HIS A 168 -18.10 15.73 -12.99
C HIS A 168 -19.01 16.32 -11.90
N THR A 169 -18.94 15.82 -10.66
CA THR A 169 -19.74 16.27 -9.49
C THR A 169 -18.89 16.30 -8.21
N GLY A 170 -19.05 17.34 -7.38
CA GLY A 170 -18.19 17.57 -6.20
C GLY A 170 -18.24 16.49 -5.11
N SER A 171 -19.38 15.82 -4.92
CA SER A 171 -19.52 14.70 -3.97
C SER A 171 -18.63 13.50 -4.34
N ASN A 172 -18.46 13.27 -5.66
CA ASN A 172 -17.60 12.20 -6.18
C ASN A 172 -16.11 12.49 -5.88
N THR A 173 -15.69 13.75 -5.92
CA THR A 173 -14.32 14.16 -5.57
C THR A 173 -13.98 13.84 -4.12
N VAL A 174 -14.90 14.14 -3.19
CA VAL A 174 -14.69 13.89 -1.75
C VAL A 174 -14.57 12.40 -1.47
N LEU A 175 -15.41 11.57 -2.08
CA LEU A 175 -15.33 10.11 -1.93
C LEU A 175 -14.00 9.54 -2.46
N LYS A 176 -13.51 10.04 -3.60
CA LYS A 176 -12.20 9.64 -4.15
C LYS A 176 -11.04 10.05 -3.24
N LEU A 177 -11.06 11.27 -2.70
CA LEU A 177 -10.07 11.72 -1.73
C LEU A 177 -10.09 10.89 -0.45
N MET A 178 -11.27 10.58 0.07
CA MET A 178 -11.42 9.72 1.26
C MET A 178 -10.90 8.31 0.99
N TRP A 179 -11.16 7.77 -0.21
CA TRP A 179 -10.63 6.49 -0.65
C TRP A 179 -9.10 6.47 -0.68
N GLU A 180 -8.48 7.49 -1.27
CA GLU A 180 -7.01 7.62 -1.29
C GLU A 180 -6.41 7.79 0.09
N LEU A 181 -7.04 8.60 0.95
CA LEU A 181 -6.61 8.78 2.34
C LEU A 181 -6.68 7.46 3.11
N TYR A 182 -7.75 6.68 2.92
CA TYR A 182 -7.90 5.36 3.54
C TYR A 182 -6.77 4.41 3.12
N HIS A 183 -6.43 4.36 1.84
CA HIS A 183 -5.28 3.60 1.33
C HIS A 183 -3.96 4.04 2.00
N GLY A 184 -3.72 5.34 2.10
CA GLY A 184 -2.57 5.91 2.81
C GLY A 184 -2.49 5.48 4.28
N LEU A 185 -3.61 5.58 5.01
CA LEU A 185 -3.67 5.20 6.43
C LEU A 185 -3.46 3.71 6.64
N VAL A 186 -4.10 2.86 5.83
CA VAL A 186 -3.92 1.40 5.91
C VAL A 186 -2.47 1.02 5.60
N ALA A 187 -1.83 1.68 4.62
CA ALA A 187 -0.41 1.46 4.34
C ALA A 187 0.48 1.79 5.54
N VAL A 188 0.25 2.92 6.21
CA VAL A 188 0.99 3.30 7.44
C VAL A 188 0.77 2.27 8.56
N MET A 189 -0.47 1.86 8.80
CA MET A 189 -0.78 0.86 9.82
C MET A 189 -0.13 -0.50 9.52
N LEU A 190 -0.11 -0.89 8.25
CA LEU A 190 0.46 -2.16 7.81
C LEU A 190 1.98 -2.15 7.90
N ILE A 191 2.66 -1.11 7.41
CA ILE A 191 4.13 -1.04 7.49
C ILE A 191 4.60 -1.00 8.94
N GLN A 192 3.91 -0.27 9.82
CA GLN A 192 4.24 -0.22 11.25
C GLN A 192 4.18 -1.64 11.86
N ARG A 193 3.09 -2.37 11.61
CA ARG A 193 2.93 -3.74 12.11
C ARG A 193 3.98 -4.70 11.55
N LEU A 194 4.37 -4.53 10.30
CA LEU A 194 5.37 -5.37 9.68
C LEU A 194 6.78 -5.08 10.22
N LEU A 195 7.13 -3.80 10.44
CA LEU A 195 8.39 -3.40 11.08
C LEU A 195 8.49 -3.95 12.50
N ASP A 196 7.39 -3.94 13.25
CA ASP A 196 7.34 -4.46 14.61
C ASP A 196 7.42 -6.00 14.68
N LYS A 197 6.75 -6.70 13.77
CA LYS A 197 6.69 -8.18 13.78
C LYS A 197 7.90 -8.85 13.13
N PHE A 198 8.49 -8.22 12.13
CA PHE A 198 9.59 -8.78 11.34
C PHE A 198 10.81 -7.86 11.36
N PRO A 199 11.36 -7.57 12.57
CA PRO A 199 12.57 -6.78 12.66
C PRO A 199 13.70 -7.51 11.90
N SER A 200 14.50 -6.76 11.15
CA SER A 200 15.68 -7.24 10.42
C SER A 200 15.44 -8.16 9.22
N CYS A 201 14.19 -8.48 8.89
CA CYS A 201 13.87 -9.37 7.76
C CYS A 201 13.98 -8.69 6.38
N ALA A 202 13.76 -7.37 6.31
CA ALA A 202 13.71 -6.61 5.07
C ALA A 202 14.21 -5.17 5.28
N SER A 203 14.58 -4.50 4.18
CA SER A 203 14.80 -3.05 4.19
C SER A 203 13.46 -2.29 4.29
N ILE A 204 13.51 -1.00 4.65
CA ILE A 204 12.30 -0.16 4.71
C ILE A 204 11.66 -0.06 3.32
N GLY A 205 12.48 0.08 2.27
CA GLY A 205 12.05 0.08 0.88
C GLY A 205 11.35 -1.20 0.43
N GLU A 206 11.92 -2.36 0.75
CA GLU A 206 11.30 -3.66 0.46
C GLU A 206 9.95 -3.79 1.16
N LEU A 207 9.90 -3.37 2.42
CA LEU A 207 8.68 -3.44 3.20
C LEU A 207 7.61 -2.48 2.72
N LEU A 208 8.02 -1.29 2.29
CA LEU A 208 7.14 -0.33 1.63
C LEU A 208 6.54 -0.92 0.35
N LEU A 209 7.35 -1.60 -0.47
CA LEU A 209 6.88 -2.24 -1.70
C LEU A 209 5.87 -3.35 -1.40
N VAL A 210 6.14 -4.21 -0.41
CA VAL A 210 5.21 -5.26 0.04
C VAL A 210 3.92 -4.63 0.60
N THR A 211 4.05 -3.59 1.41
CA THR A 211 2.92 -2.89 2.04
C THR A 211 1.98 -2.30 0.99
N VAL A 212 2.51 -1.50 0.07
CA VAL A 212 1.74 -0.84 -0.98
C VAL A 212 1.13 -1.89 -1.92
N GLY A 213 1.89 -2.94 -2.25
CA GLY A 213 1.39 -4.07 -3.04
C GLY A 213 0.17 -4.74 -2.39
N LEU A 214 0.25 -5.10 -1.10
CA LEU A 214 -0.87 -5.71 -0.38
C LEU A 214 -2.08 -4.78 -0.27
N VAL A 215 -1.84 -3.50 0.01
CA VAL A 215 -2.91 -2.48 0.14
C VAL A 215 -3.68 -2.33 -1.16
N LEU A 216 -3.00 -2.29 -2.31
CA LEU A 216 -3.67 -2.20 -3.61
C LEU A 216 -4.33 -3.52 -4.00
N TYR A 217 -3.62 -4.63 -3.80
CA TYR A 217 -4.10 -5.96 -4.17
C TYR A 217 -5.41 -6.31 -3.48
N PHE A 218 -5.58 -5.92 -2.21
CA PHE A 218 -6.83 -6.13 -1.48
C PHE A 218 -7.81 -4.96 -1.56
N GLY A 219 -7.35 -3.74 -1.83
CA GLY A 219 -8.20 -2.56 -1.96
C GLY A 219 -9.28 -2.73 -3.05
N ASP A 220 -8.91 -3.31 -4.18
CA ASP A 220 -9.84 -3.60 -5.28
C ASP A 220 -10.92 -4.63 -4.91
N MET A 221 -10.60 -5.58 -4.03
CA MET A 221 -11.55 -6.58 -3.52
C MET A 221 -12.45 -5.98 -2.44
N LEU A 222 -11.89 -5.12 -1.59
CA LEU A 222 -12.63 -4.37 -0.59
C LEU A 222 -13.63 -3.40 -1.25
N ALA A 223 -13.22 -2.67 -2.29
CA ALA A 223 -14.08 -1.79 -3.05
C ALA A 223 -15.30 -2.54 -3.63
N CYS A 224 -15.07 -3.72 -4.22
CA CYS A 224 -16.15 -4.56 -4.74
C CYS A 224 -17.06 -5.10 -3.61
N THR A 225 -16.49 -5.50 -2.48
CA THR A 225 -17.26 -5.95 -1.32
C THR A 225 -18.16 -4.81 -0.81
N ILE A 226 -17.60 -3.61 -0.64
CA ILE A 226 -18.34 -2.42 -0.21
C ILE A 226 -19.44 -2.11 -1.21
N ALA A 227 -19.12 -2.08 -2.51
CA ALA A 227 -20.07 -1.80 -3.58
C ALA A 227 -21.25 -2.77 -3.58
N LYS A 228 -21.01 -4.08 -3.40
CA LYS A 228 -22.08 -5.09 -3.35
C LYS A 228 -22.90 -5.01 -2.06
N VAL A 229 -22.26 -4.84 -0.91
CA VAL A 229 -22.98 -4.66 0.38
C VAL A 229 -23.79 -3.36 0.38
N SER A 230 -23.22 -2.26 -0.15
CA SER A 230 -23.92 -0.98 -0.27
C SER A 230 -25.02 -1.02 -1.32
N GLY A 231 -24.83 -1.72 -2.44
CA GLY A 231 -25.86 -1.88 -3.48
C GLY A 231 -27.05 -2.71 -2.98
N SER A 232 -26.80 -3.66 -2.08
CA SER A 232 -27.86 -4.39 -1.36
C SER A 232 -28.61 -3.52 -0.34
N LEU A 233 -28.03 -2.40 0.12
CA LEU A 233 -28.60 -1.51 1.14
C LEU A 233 -29.17 -0.20 0.54
N ILE A 234 -28.63 0.26 -0.59
CA ILE A 234 -28.97 1.52 -1.27
C ILE A 234 -28.99 1.25 -2.77
N SER A 235 -30.19 1.24 -3.36
CA SER A 235 -30.37 1.13 -4.81
C SER A 235 -29.72 2.35 -5.48
N THR A 236 -28.50 2.18 -5.98
CA THR A 236 -27.79 3.23 -6.72
C THR A 236 -27.24 2.62 -7.99
N GLU A 237 -27.96 2.83 -9.09
CA GLU A 237 -27.55 2.56 -10.47
C GLU A 237 -26.18 3.16 -10.85
N LEU A 238 -25.60 4.04 -10.03
CA LEU A 238 -24.27 4.62 -10.25
C LEU A 238 -23.10 3.68 -9.93
N VAL A 239 -23.29 2.65 -9.09
CA VAL A 239 -22.21 1.78 -8.61
C VAL A 239 -22.03 0.55 -9.50
N TYR A 240 -23.10 0.13 -10.18
CA TYR A 240 -23.16 -1.14 -10.94
C TYR A 240 -22.31 -1.12 -12.22
N ILE A 241 -22.07 0.05 -12.82
CA ILE A 241 -21.42 0.12 -14.14
C ILE A 241 -19.88 0.18 -14.04
N LYS A 242 -19.29 0.45 -12.86
CA LYS A 242 -17.85 0.83 -12.79
C LYS A 242 -16.85 -0.29 -12.51
N TYR A 243 -17.28 -1.49 -12.12
CA TYR A 243 -16.40 -2.60 -11.74
C TYR A 243 -16.55 -3.85 -12.63
N GLY A 244 -17.20 -3.72 -13.79
CA GLY A 244 -17.36 -4.78 -14.80
C GLY A 244 -16.12 -5.01 -15.68
N ILE A 245 -14.91 -4.76 -15.18
CA ILE A 245 -13.72 -5.25 -15.88
C ILE A 245 -13.76 -6.77 -15.72
N ARG A 246 -13.63 -7.52 -16.84
CA ARG A 246 -13.47 -8.99 -16.85
C ARG A 246 -12.29 -9.40 -15.95
N ARG A 247 -12.51 -9.46 -14.64
CA ARG A 247 -11.51 -9.92 -13.69
C ARG A 247 -11.31 -11.40 -13.93
N SER A 248 -10.05 -11.80 -14.00
CA SER A 248 -9.70 -13.20 -14.06
C SER A 248 -10.17 -13.85 -12.75
N GLU A 249 -11.04 -14.85 -12.87
CA GLU A 249 -11.47 -15.71 -11.75
C GLU A 249 -10.28 -16.23 -10.94
N ILE A 250 -9.20 -16.58 -11.65
CA ILE A 250 -7.93 -17.04 -11.06
C ILE A 250 -7.30 -15.96 -10.19
N SER A 251 -7.31 -14.70 -10.62
CA SER A 251 -6.79 -13.58 -9.81
C SER A 251 -7.59 -13.42 -8.52
N ILE A 252 -8.92 -13.60 -8.57
CA ILE A 252 -9.80 -13.51 -7.41
C ILE A 252 -9.59 -14.68 -6.45
N ILE A 253 -9.36 -15.89 -6.98
CA ILE A 253 -8.97 -17.06 -6.18
C ILE A 253 -7.65 -16.80 -5.45
N ILE A 254 -6.62 -16.33 -6.15
CA ILE A 254 -5.32 -16.03 -5.53
C ILE A 254 -5.47 -14.91 -4.49
N GLN A 255 -6.22 -13.85 -4.78
CA GLN A 255 -6.52 -12.77 -3.82
C GLN A 255 -7.22 -13.31 -2.57
N GLY A 256 -8.24 -14.15 -2.75
CA GLY A 256 -8.97 -14.86 -1.70
C GLY A 256 -8.04 -15.62 -0.76
N VAL A 257 -7.26 -16.53 -1.34
CA VAL A 257 -6.37 -17.42 -0.58
C VAL A 257 -5.27 -16.64 0.13
N VAL A 258 -4.60 -15.70 -0.55
CA VAL A 258 -3.53 -14.90 0.05
C VAL A 258 -4.07 -14.06 1.21
N LEU A 259 -5.24 -13.43 1.06
CA LEU A 259 -5.86 -12.66 2.15
C LEU A 259 -6.17 -13.55 3.34
N GLY A 260 -6.83 -14.69 3.11
CA GLY A 260 -7.22 -15.58 4.20
C GLY A 260 -6.02 -16.17 4.93
N LEU A 261 -4.93 -16.49 4.22
CA LEU A 261 -3.67 -16.91 4.84
C LEU A 261 -3.02 -15.79 5.66
N LEU A 262 -3.11 -14.53 5.21
CA LEU A 262 -2.58 -13.38 5.95
C LEU A 262 -3.39 -13.08 7.22
N LEU A 263 -4.71 -13.31 7.18
CA LEU A 263 -5.63 -13.12 8.31
C LEU A 263 -5.62 -14.30 9.28
N PHE A 264 -5.24 -15.49 8.82
CA PHE A 264 -5.23 -16.72 9.61
C PHE A 264 -4.49 -16.59 10.96
N PRO A 265 -3.27 -16.02 11.05
CA PRO A 265 -2.58 -15.84 12.33
C PRO A 265 -3.38 -15.01 13.35
N LEU A 266 -4.21 -14.06 12.90
CA LEU A 266 -5.06 -13.26 13.79
C LEU A 266 -6.23 -14.10 14.32
N LEU A 267 -6.87 -14.87 13.44
CA LEU A 267 -7.97 -15.77 13.80
C LEU A 267 -7.49 -16.90 14.71
N LEU A 268 -6.32 -17.47 14.42
CA LEU A 268 -5.68 -18.47 15.26
C LEU A 268 -5.36 -17.92 16.64
N LYS A 269 -4.79 -16.71 16.73
CA LYS A 269 -4.52 -16.05 18.02
C LYS A 269 -5.80 -15.86 18.83
N TYR A 270 -6.89 -15.47 18.17
CA TYR A 270 -8.20 -15.32 18.82
C TYR A 270 -8.76 -16.67 19.29
N ALA A 271 -8.70 -17.71 18.45
CA ALA A 271 -9.14 -19.06 18.78
C ALA A 271 -8.35 -19.67 19.95
N LEU A 272 -7.03 -19.45 19.99
CA LEU A 272 -6.19 -19.87 21.11
C LEU A 272 -6.57 -19.15 22.40
N HIS A 273 -6.81 -17.85 22.36
CA HIS A 273 -7.24 -17.08 23.53
C HIS A 273 -8.61 -17.53 24.07
N LEU A 274 -9.57 -17.83 23.18
CA LEU A 274 -10.86 -18.42 23.54
C LEU A 274 -10.70 -19.81 24.18
N SER A 275 -9.86 -20.66 23.58
CA SER A 275 -9.54 -21.98 24.11
C SER A 275 -8.90 -21.88 25.51
N GLU A 276 -7.93 -21.00 25.70
CA GLU A 276 -7.31 -20.74 26.99
C GLU A 276 -8.35 -20.25 28.02
N GLY A 277 -9.20 -19.28 27.66
CA GLY A 277 -10.25 -18.77 28.54
C GLY A 277 -11.32 -19.80 28.93
N TYR A 278 -11.66 -20.73 28.04
CA TYR A 278 -12.65 -21.78 28.29
C TYR A 278 -12.07 -22.93 29.14
N PHE A 279 -10.80 -23.28 28.92
CA PHE A 279 -10.16 -24.43 29.56
C PHE A 279 -9.34 -24.10 30.81
N ASN A 280 -9.09 -22.82 31.14
CA ASN A 280 -8.42 -22.44 32.39
C ASN A 280 -9.19 -22.86 33.67
N LYS A 281 -10.45 -23.32 33.53
CA LYS A 281 -11.26 -23.89 34.62
C LYS A 281 -11.14 -25.41 34.79
N ARG A 282 -10.44 -26.15 33.91
CA ARG A 282 -10.29 -27.60 34.01
C ARG A 282 -8.82 -28.03 33.92
N TYR A 283 -8.23 -28.20 35.11
CA TYR A 283 -7.16 -29.11 35.50
C TYR A 283 -5.86 -29.27 34.69
N SER A 284 -4.81 -29.37 35.50
CA SER A 284 -3.38 -29.58 35.24
C SER A 284 -3.05 -30.96 34.65
N GLU A 285 -3.31 -31.19 33.36
CA GLU A 285 -2.82 -32.38 32.66
C GLU A 285 -1.90 -32.08 31.47
N ALA A 286 -0.64 -32.51 31.65
CA ALA A 286 0.39 -32.89 30.69
C ALA A 286 0.58 -32.04 29.41
N ARG A 287 1.78 -31.44 29.31
CA ARG A 287 2.35 -30.72 28.16
C ARG A 287 2.05 -31.34 26.78
N ARG A 288 2.04 -32.68 26.67
CA ARG A 288 1.76 -33.43 25.43
C ARG A 288 0.29 -33.34 24.96
N SER A 289 -0.67 -33.31 25.89
CA SER A 289 -2.09 -33.13 25.57
C SER A 289 -2.35 -31.73 25.00
N ASN A 290 -1.66 -30.73 25.55
CA ASN A 290 -1.75 -29.35 25.09
C ASN A 290 -1.19 -29.15 23.67
N GLU A 291 -0.10 -29.84 23.31
CA GLU A 291 0.50 -29.80 21.97
C GLU A 291 -0.43 -30.41 20.90
N ILE A 292 -1.00 -31.59 21.17
CA ILE A 292 -1.96 -32.25 20.27
C ILE A 292 -3.19 -31.37 20.06
N ARG A 293 -3.73 -30.77 21.13
CA ARG A 293 -4.88 -29.85 21.06
C ARG A 293 -4.56 -28.61 20.22
N THR A 294 -3.39 -28.02 20.43
CA THR A 294 -2.95 -26.83 19.69
C THR A 294 -2.82 -27.13 18.19
N SER A 295 -2.24 -28.29 17.86
CA SER A 295 -2.13 -28.75 16.47
C SER A 295 -3.50 -29.00 15.84
N LEU A 296 -4.45 -29.61 16.57
CA LEU A 296 -5.81 -29.82 16.08
C LEU A 296 -6.55 -28.50 15.84
N LEU A 297 -6.43 -27.53 16.76
CA LEU A 297 -7.00 -26.19 16.60
C LEU A 297 -6.39 -25.48 15.39
N PHE A 298 -5.08 -25.60 15.18
CA PHE A 298 -4.41 -25.05 14.01
C PHE A 298 -4.96 -25.61 12.70
N PHE A 299 -4.95 -26.94 12.54
CA PHE A 299 -5.42 -27.57 11.30
C PHE A 299 -6.93 -27.36 11.07
N SER A 300 -7.74 -27.41 12.13
CA SER A 300 -9.18 -27.19 12.02
C SER A 300 -9.51 -25.75 11.64
N SER A 301 -8.85 -24.76 12.24
CA SER A 301 -9.06 -23.35 11.91
C SER A 301 -8.54 -23.01 10.51
N LEU A 302 -7.37 -23.55 10.11
CA LEU A 302 -6.84 -23.39 8.76
C LEU A 302 -7.79 -23.99 7.72
N GLY A 303 -8.27 -25.23 7.96
CA GLY A 303 -9.24 -25.89 7.09
C GLY A 303 -10.55 -25.11 6.99
N PHE A 304 -11.08 -24.61 8.11
CA PHE A 304 -12.29 -23.79 8.13
C PHE A 304 -12.13 -22.49 7.33
N ILE A 305 -10.98 -21.81 7.46
CA ILE A 305 -10.72 -20.59 6.69
C ILE A 305 -10.63 -20.89 5.20
N LEU A 306 -9.89 -21.94 4.81
CA LEU A 306 -9.70 -22.31 3.42
C LEU A 306 -10.99 -22.80 2.75
N VAL A 307 -11.81 -23.60 3.45
CA VAL A 307 -12.99 -24.24 2.85
C VAL A 307 -14.25 -23.38 3.00
N VAL A 308 -14.39 -22.62 4.07
CA VAL A 308 -15.63 -21.88 4.37
C VAL A 308 -15.44 -20.38 4.19
N ILE A 309 -14.51 -19.76 4.92
CA ILE A 309 -14.43 -18.29 4.97
C ILE A 309 -13.98 -17.70 3.63
N ILE A 310 -12.87 -18.19 3.07
CA ILE A 310 -12.32 -17.68 1.80
C ILE A 310 -13.33 -17.85 0.67
N PRO A 311 -13.92 -19.04 0.42
CA PRO A 311 -14.85 -19.23 -0.68
C PRO A 311 -16.14 -18.44 -0.51
N SER A 312 -16.66 -18.32 0.73
CA SER A 312 -17.84 -17.49 1.01
C SER A 312 -17.58 -16.02 0.69
N TRP A 313 -16.40 -15.50 1.08
CA TRP A 313 -16.02 -14.11 0.74
C TRP A 313 -15.86 -13.93 -0.76
N MET A 314 -15.21 -14.88 -1.45
CA MET A 314 -15.04 -14.83 -2.90
C MET A 314 -16.38 -14.85 -3.65
N GLN A 315 -17.34 -15.64 -3.19
CA GLN A 315 -18.70 -15.69 -3.74
C GLN A 315 -19.44 -14.36 -3.53
N ILE A 316 -19.17 -13.66 -2.43
CA ILE A 316 -19.67 -12.29 -2.25
C ILE A 316 -19.01 -11.37 -3.28
N VAL A 317 -17.69 -11.41 -3.48
CA VAL A 317 -16.99 -10.47 -4.38
C VAL A 317 -17.30 -10.71 -5.85
N GLN A 318 -17.37 -11.97 -6.28
CA GLN A 318 -17.68 -12.37 -7.65
C GLN A 318 -18.71 -13.49 -7.62
N ASP A 319 -19.72 -13.41 -8.48
CA ASP A 319 -20.81 -14.39 -8.49
C ASP A 319 -20.32 -15.66 -9.20
N PHE A 320 -19.63 -16.53 -8.45
CA PHE A 320 -19.18 -17.82 -8.95
C PHE A 320 -20.39 -18.78 -9.09
N HIS A 321 -20.56 -19.38 -10.26
CA HIS A 321 -21.62 -20.37 -10.53
C HIS A 321 -21.38 -21.71 -9.81
N VAL A 322 -20.13 -22.02 -9.47
CA VAL A 322 -19.71 -23.22 -8.74
C VAL A 322 -18.89 -22.77 -7.54
N HIS A 323 -18.89 -23.54 -6.45
CA HIS A 323 -18.06 -23.22 -5.30
C HIS A 323 -16.60 -23.02 -5.74
N PRO A 324 -15.88 -21.95 -5.37
CA PRO A 324 -14.56 -21.62 -5.93
C PRO A 324 -13.43 -22.65 -5.75
N LEU A 325 -13.71 -23.76 -5.06
CA LEU A 325 -12.78 -24.86 -4.78
C LEU A 325 -13.26 -26.21 -5.35
N LEU A 326 -14.39 -26.22 -6.07
CA LEU A 326 -14.97 -27.36 -6.79
C LEU A 326 -14.82 -27.12 -8.30
#